data_AF-A0A0Q7ANY5-F1
#
_entry.id   AF-A0A0Q7ANY5-F1
#
_cell.length_a   1.000
_cell.length_b   1.000
_cell.length_c   1.000
_cell.angle_alpha   90.00
_cell.angle_beta   90.00
_cell.angle_gamma   90.00
#
_symmetry.space_group_name_H-M   'P 1'
#
loop_
_entity.id
_entity.type
_entity.pdbx_description
1 polymer ?
#
loop_
_entity_poly.entity_id
_entity_poly.type
_entity_poly.pdbx_seq_one_letter_code
_entity_poly.pdbx_strand_id
1 'polypeptide(L)'
;MLRFGRSPSWCVGALLLLCASDASAAALSRVVTSVGALAALAALLVMKSWPAHLPASAWSIAGALAAAAALAAWWRVRSPVRAVAGSPRVRRLGQFAPADPVRLPPGMDVDSLTALLRRQFVDLQSAWDRGDMVALGALATSEMLDELRMERPACAVADPCDASTEVVTVQAHLLGYESLGSDAVLSVEFSGLIRESAGGVAVPFRELWMLTRSNGQVEGWRLARHQALL
;
A
#
# COMPACT_ATOMS: atom_id res chain seq x y z
N MET A 1 44.28 -48.10 21.00
CA MET A 1 42.94 -48.23 21.61
C MET A 1 42.70 -47.01 22.51
N LEU A 2 41.52 -46.38 22.41
CA LEU A 2 40.82 -45.51 23.38
C LEU A 2 41.22 -44.01 23.56
N ARG A 3 40.63 -43.16 22.69
CA ARG A 3 39.61 -42.09 22.89
C ARG A 3 39.61 -41.07 24.07
N PHE A 4 39.22 -39.84 23.68
CA PHE A 4 38.61 -38.67 24.37
C PHE A 4 39.51 -37.79 25.27
N GLY A 5 39.42 -36.46 25.28
CA GLY A 5 38.53 -35.50 24.60
C GLY A 5 38.93 -34.07 25.00
N ARG A 6 38.91 -33.13 24.06
CA ARG A 6 39.28 -31.70 24.24
C ARG A 6 38.03 -30.85 24.43
N SER A 7 38.09 -29.90 25.36
CA SER A 7 37.25 -28.68 25.39
C SER A 7 38.18 -27.46 25.51
N PRO A 8 38.04 -26.39 24.69
CA PRO A 8 38.71 -25.10 24.89
C PRO A 8 37.77 -24.10 25.59
N SER A 9 38.16 -23.36 26.64
CA SER A 9 39.03 -22.16 26.71
C SER A 9 38.40 -20.85 26.17
N TRP A 10 37.76 -20.11 27.09
CA TRP A 10 37.94 -18.69 27.45
C TRP A 10 37.96 -17.57 26.37
N CYS A 11 37.03 -16.60 26.59
CA CYS A 11 37.17 -15.14 26.64
C CYS A 11 37.46 -14.23 25.41
N VAL A 12 36.44 -13.38 25.13
CA VAL A 12 36.42 -11.90 25.03
C VAL A 12 37.23 -11.15 23.95
N GLY A 13 36.53 -10.25 23.23
CA GLY A 13 37.06 -9.00 22.64
C GLY A 13 36.69 -8.85 21.15
N ALA A 14 35.74 -7.97 20.79
CA ALA A 14 35.99 -6.62 20.23
C ALA A 14 36.71 -6.64 18.85
N LEU A 15 36.43 -5.87 17.81
CA LEU A 15 35.46 -4.84 17.41
C LEU A 15 35.78 -4.58 15.91
N LEU A 16 34.80 -4.19 15.08
CA LEU A 16 34.92 -3.43 13.81
C LEU A 16 35.92 -3.86 12.70
N LEU A 17 35.42 -4.18 11.49
CA LEU A 17 35.58 -3.38 10.27
C LEU A 17 35.02 -4.09 9.01
N LEU A 18 34.63 -3.24 8.06
CA LEU A 18 33.99 -3.51 6.77
C LEU A 18 34.66 -4.58 5.89
N CYS A 19 33.85 -5.38 5.20
CA CYS A 19 34.16 -5.92 3.87
C CYS A 19 32.89 -5.97 3.03
N ALA A 20 32.94 -5.32 1.87
CA ALA A 20 31.99 -5.44 0.78
C ALA A 20 32.15 -6.81 0.09
N SER A 21 31.04 -7.36 -0.42
CA SER A 21 30.97 -7.92 -1.79
C SER A 21 29.57 -8.48 -2.05
N ASP A 22 29.07 -8.15 -3.23
CA ASP A 22 27.82 -8.63 -3.81
C ASP A 22 27.75 -10.17 -3.83
N ALA A 23 26.69 -10.70 -3.21
CA ALA A 23 25.85 -11.78 -3.72
C ALA A 23 25.09 -12.40 -2.55
N SER A 24 23.87 -11.94 -2.30
CA SER A 24 22.68 -12.78 -2.05
C SER A 24 21.50 -11.89 -1.68
N ALA A 25 20.54 -11.88 -2.59
CA ALA A 25 19.15 -11.55 -2.31
C ALA A 25 18.59 -12.36 -1.13
N ALA A 26 17.49 -11.85 -0.56
CA ALA A 26 16.63 -12.50 0.44
C ALA A 26 17.09 -12.46 1.90
N ALA A 27 17.14 -11.26 2.50
CA ALA A 27 16.76 -11.04 3.89
C ALA A 27 16.75 -9.53 4.18
N LEU A 28 15.62 -8.99 4.65
CA LEU A 28 15.49 -7.82 5.56
C LEU A 28 14.23 -6.93 5.36
N SER A 29 13.07 -7.51 5.04
CA SER A 29 11.80 -6.90 5.50
C SER A 29 10.87 -7.92 6.18
N ARG A 30 11.47 -8.88 6.90
CA ARG A 30 10.84 -9.45 8.10
C ARG A 30 11.32 -8.66 9.31
N VAL A 31 10.77 -7.46 9.51
CA VAL A 31 10.87 -6.73 10.80
C VAL A 31 9.66 -7.02 11.70
N VAL A 32 8.72 -7.86 11.23
CA VAL A 32 7.63 -8.43 12.04
C VAL A 32 7.96 -9.87 12.44
N THR A 33 9.05 -10.05 13.19
CA THR A 33 9.29 -11.29 13.96
C THR A 33 9.97 -11.03 15.30
N SER A 34 10.45 -9.82 15.57
CA SER A 34 11.16 -9.51 16.81
C SER A 34 10.24 -9.29 18.02
N VAL A 35 9.00 -8.80 17.84
CA VAL A 35 8.03 -8.67 18.95
C VAL A 35 7.49 -10.03 19.39
N GLY A 36 7.24 -10.94 18.44
CA GLY A 36 6.79 -12.31 18.75
C GLY A 36 7.86 -13.16 19.45
N ALA A 37 9.13 -13.02 19.03
CA ALA A 37 10.25 -13.71 19.66
C ALA A 37 10.51 -13.22 21.11
N LEU A 38 10.34 -11.91 21.37
CA LEU A 38 10.45 -11.35 22.72
C LEU A 38 9.31 -11.82 23.65
N ALA A 39 8.08 -11.94 23.13
CA ALA A 39 6.95 -12.48 23.90
C ALA A 39 7.13 -13.97 24.26
N ALA A 40 7.69 -14.78 23.35
CA ALA A 40 7.99 -16.18 23.61
C ALA A 40 9.12 -16.37 24.64
N LEU A 41 10.13 -15.49 24.63
CA LEU A 41 11.21 -15.49 25.63
C LEU A 41 10.76 -15.02 27.02
N ALA A 42 9.83 -14.05 27.10
CA ALA A 42 9.23 -13.63 28.36
C ALA A 42 8.39 -14.75 29.01
N ALA A 43 7.69 -15.57 28.21
CA ALA A 43 6.95 -16.73 28.71
C ALA A 43 7.86 -17.85 29.26
N LEU A 44 9.03 -18.07 28.65
CA LEU A 44 9.99 -19.10 29.09
C LEU A 44 10.78 -18.71 30.34
N LEU A 45 11.02 -17.42 30.58
CA LEU A 45 11.72 -16.94 31.79
C LEU A 45 10.85 -16.96 33.06
N VAL A 46 9.52 -17.02 32.92
CA VAL A 46 8.58 -17.13 34.05
C VAL A 46 8.46 -18.59 34.57
N MET A 47 8.88 -19.60 33.79
CA MET A 47 8.80 -21.01 34.19
C MET A 47 9.85 -21.46 35.23
N LYS A 48 10.95 -20.71 35.43
CA LYS A 48 12.09 -21.19 36.25
C LYS A 48 11.99 -20.86 37.74
N SER A 49 10.82 -20.44 38.23
CA SER A 49 10.61 -20.17 39.66
C SER A 49 9.14 -20.28 40.08
N TRP A 50 8.41 -21.29 39.60
CA TRP A 50 7.03 -21.53 40.06
C TRP A 50 6.97 -22.69 41.07
N PRO A 51 6.37 -22.49 42.26
CA PRO A 51 6.23 -23.57 43.24
C PRO A 51 5.32 -24.68 42.70
N ALA A 52 5.77 -25.93 42.86
CA ALA A 52 5.19 -27.14 42.27
C ALA A 52 3.85 -27.61 42.88
N HIS A 53 3.01 -26.71 43.38
CA HIS A 53 1.71 -27.07 43.94
C HIS A 53 0.65 -25.98 43.69
N LEU A 54 0.24 -25.80 42.44
CA LEU A 54 -0.99 -25.07 42.15
C LEU A 54 -2.11 -26.05 41.76
N PRO A 55 -3.34 -25.87 42.30
CA PRO A 55 -4.49 -26.68 41.91
C PRO A 55 -4.85 -26.45 40.43
N ALA A 56 -5.38 -27.49 39.78
CA ALA A 56 -5.70 -27.49 38.35
C ALA A 56 -6.59 -26.32 37.88
N SER A 57 -7.44 -25.77 38.76
CA SER A 57 -8.29 -24.60 38.48
C SER A 57 -7.50 -23.29 38.31
N ALA A 58 -6.29 -23.18 38.85
CA ALA A 58 -5.42 -22.02 38.67
C ALA A 58 -4.92 -21.92 37.21
N TRP A 59 -4.78 -23.05 36.52
CA TRP A 59 -4.37 -23.11 35.12
C TRP A 59 -5.46 -22.61 34.17
N SER A 60 -6.73 -22.86 34.50
CA SER A 60 -7.89 -22.41 33.70
C SER A 60 -8.07 -20.89 33.78
N ILE A 61 -7.87 -20.30 34.96
CA ILE A 61 -7.99 -18.84 35.15
C ILE A 61 -6.78 -18.12 34.54
N ALA A 62 -5.56 -18.63 34.74
CA ALA A 62 -4.35 -18.06 34.15
C ALA A 62 -4.38 -18.11 32.60
N GLY A 63 -4.84 -19.24 32.03
CA GLY A 63 -5.01 -19.39 30.58
C GLY A 63 -6.09 -18.47 30.01
N ALA A 64 -7.23 -18.34 30.67
CA ALA A 64 -8.32 -17.46 30.25
C ALA A 64 -7.89 -15.97 30.27
N LEU A 65 -7.15 -15.55 31.30
CA LEU A 65 -6.62 -14.19 31.39
C LEU A 65 -5.56 -13.90 30.32
N ALA A 66 -4.68 -14.87 30.02
CA ALA A 66 -3.70 -14.73 28.94
C ALA A 66 -4.36 -14.65 27.56
N ALA A 67 -5.39 -15.46 27.29
CA ALA A 67 -6.16 -15.42 26.05
C ALA A 67 -6.93 -14.09 25.90
N ALA A 68 -7.54 -13.58 26.97
CA ALA A 68 -8.23 -12.29 26.97
C ALA A 68 -7.26 -11.12 26.73
N ALA A 69 -6.06 -11.16 27.31
CA ALA A 69 -5.03 -10.15 27.08
C ALA A 69 -4.50 -10.19 25.64
N ALA A 70 -4.31 -11.38 25.06
CA ALA A 70 -3.91 -11.54 23.67
C ALA A 70 -4.98 -11.02 22.68
N LEU A 71 -6.26 -11.31 22.93
CA LEU A 71 -7.38 -10.78 22.14
C LEU A 71 -7.49 -9.25 22.25
N ALA A 72 -7.32 -8.69 23.45
CA ALA A 72 -7.35 -7.24 23.67
C ALA A 72 -6.15 -6.52 23.00
N ALA A 73 -4.96 -7.13 23.01
CA ALA A 73 -3.80 -6.62 22.31
C ALA A 73 -3.98 -6.69 20.78
N TRP A 74 -4.54 -7.80 20.27
CA TRP A 74 -4.86 -7.96 18.86
C TRP A 74 -5.90 -6.94 18.37
N TRP A 75 -6.94 -6.66 19.17
CA TRP A 75 -7.93 -5.63 18.87
C TRP A 75 -7.32 -4.22 18.84
N ARG A 76 -6.40 -3.89 19.75
CA ARG A 76 -5.69 -2.60 19.78
C ARG A 76 -4.79 -2.36 18.56
N VAL A 77 -4.20 -3.42 18.01
CA VAL A 77 -3.37 -3.35 16.79
C VAL A 77 -4.21 -3.29 15.51
N ARG A 78 -5.45 -3.80 15.54
CA ARG A 78 -6.38 -3.76 14.39
C ARG A 78 -7.37 -2.60 14.37
N SER A 79 -7.49 -1.82 15.44
CA SER A 79 -8.36 -0.63 15.44
C SER A 79 -7.85 0.41 14.42
N PRO A 80 -8.68 0.86 13.46
CA PRO A 80 -8.34 2.03 12.66
C PRO A 80 -8.15 3.23 13.60
N VAL A 81 -7.16 4.05 13.26
CA VAL A 81 -6.66 5.22 13.96
C VAL A 81 -7.74 5.95 14.77
N ARG A 82 -7.56 6.02 16.09
CA ARG A 82 -8.32 6.92 16.96
C ARG A 82 -8.02 8.35 16.53
N ALA A 83 -9.03 9.04 15.98
CA ALA A 83 -8.97 10.45 15.65
C ALA A 83 -8.42 11.25 16.84
N VAL A 84 -7.32 11.97 16.63
CA VAL A 84 -6.82 12.97 17.57
C VAL A 84 -7.87 14.08 17.65
N ALA A 85 -8.59 14.10 18.76
CA ALA A 85 -9.40 15.24 19.16
C ALA A 85 -8.45 16.35 19.64
N GLY A 86 -8.51 17.50 18.96
CA GLY A 86 -8.12 18.78 19.56
C GLY A 86 -6.74 19.31 19.20
N SER A 87 -6.66 19.98 18.05
CA SER A 87 -5.92 21.24 17.95
C SER A 87 -6.80 22.24 17.20
N PRO A 88 -7.17 23.39 17.80
CA PRO A 88 -8.07 24.34 17.18
C PRO A 88 -7.29 25.18 16.17
N ARG A 89 -6.92 24.54 15.06
CA ARG A 89 -6.59 25.15 13.77
C ARG A 89 -6.72 24.11 12.66
N VAL A 90 -7.77 23.28 12.73
CA VAL A 90 -8.28 22.62 11.54
C VAL A 90 -8.98 23.70 10.73
N ARG A 91 -8.20 24.34 9.85
CA ARG A 91 -8.74 24.97 8.65
C ARG A 91 -9.60 23.88 8.00
N ARG A 92 -10.91 24.11 8.01
CA ARG A 92 -11.89 23.37 7.20
C ARG A 92 -11.25 23.15 5.82
N LEU A 93 -10.98 21.90 5.45
CA LEU A 93 -10.85 21.47 4.05
C LEU A 93 -12.29 21.09 3.64
N GLY A 94 -13.26 21.99 3.50
CA GLY A 94 -13.20 23.33 2.95
C GLY A 94 -12.93 23.19 1.46
N GLN A 95 -14.00 23.24 0.68
CA GLN A 95 -14.04 23.53 -0.76
C GLN A 95 -12.68 23.98 -1.28
N PHE A 96 -12.20 23.33 -2.35
CA PHE A 96 -11.25 23.99 -3.23
C PHE A 96 -11.85 25.36 -3.53
N ALA A 97 -11.25 26.41 -2.96
CA ALA A 97 -11.44 27.76 -3.47
C ALA A 97 -11.21 27.66 -4.97
N PRO A 98 -11.98 28.36 -5.83
CA PRO A 98 -11.80 28.26 -7.27
C PRO A 98 -10.31 28.42 -7.54
N ALA A 99 -9.68 27.31 -7.94
CA ALA A 99 -8.28 27.32 -8.26
C ALA A 99 -8.13 28.32 -9.39
N ASP A 100 -7.02 29.08 -9.41
CA ASP A 100 -6.70 29.85 -10.59
C ASP A 100 -6.85 28.94 -11.81
N PRO A 101 -7.54 29.39 -12.89
CA PRO A 101 -7.80 28.54 -14.03
C PRO A 101 -6.48 27.95 -14.52
N VAL A 102 -6.44 26.62 -14.61
CA VAL A 102 -5.21 25.90 -14.97
C VAL A 102 -4.70 26.43 -16.30
N ARG A 103 -3.46 26.89 -16.30
CA ARG A 103 -2.84 27.47 -17.49
C ARG A 103 -2.33 26.35 -18.39
N LEU A 104 -3.12 26.05 -19.42
CA LEU A 104 -2.75 25.11 -20.45
C LEU A 104 -1.97 25.79 -21.58
N PRO A 105 -1.11 25.05 -22.31
CA PRO A 105 -0.43 25.58 -23.48
C PRO A 105 -1.44 25.92 -24.60
N PRO A 106 -1.06 26.81 -25.53
CA PRO A 106 -1.91 27.17 -26.66
C PRO A 106 -2.40 25.94 -27.45
N GLY A 107 -3.68 25.92 -27.81
CA GLY A 107 -4.30 24.81 -28.56
C GLY A 107 -4.79 23.64 -27.71
N MET A 108 -4.62 23.68 -26.38
CA MET A 108 -5.20 22.69 -25.47
C MET A 108 -6.39 23.28 -24.72
N ASP A 109 -7.56 22.70 -24.96
CA ASP A 109 -8.82 23.08 -24.31
C ASP A 109 -9.09 22.19 -23.07
N VAL A 110 -9.56 22.81 -21.99
CA VAL A 110 -9.78 22.15 -20.69
C VAL A 110 -10.90 21.10 -20.80
N ASP A 111 -11.99 21.41 -21.49
CA ASP A 111 -13.15 20.51 -21.59
C ASP A 111 -12.82 19.28 -22.43
N SER A 112 -12.12 19.48 -23.54
CA SER A 112 -11.63 18.42 -24.41
C SER A 112 -10.63 17.52 -23.69
N LEU A 113 -9.71 18.11 -22.92
CA LEU A 113 -8.73 17.38 -22.12
C LEU A 113 -9.40 16.57 -21.00
N THR A 114 -10.30 17.18 -20.22
CA THR A 114 -10.99 16.46 -19.13
C THR A 114 -11.92 15.37 -19.66
N ALA A 115 -12.52 15.54 -20.85
CA ALA A 115 -13.27 14.48 -21.52
C ALA A 115 -12.36 13.31 -21.94
N LEU A 116 -11.15 13.58 -22.45
CA LEU A 116 -10.15 12.57 -22.75
C LEU A 116 -9.72 11.81 -21.48
N LEU A 117 -9.38 12.53 -20.41
CA LEU A 117 -8.92 11.94 -19.16
C LEU A 117 -9.97 11.05 -18.49
N ARG A 118 -11.26 11.41 -18.57
CA ARG A 118 -12.35 10.54 -18.08
C ARG A 118 -12.45 9.22 -18.85
N ARG A 119 -12.26 9.24 -20.17
CA ARG A 119 -12.21 7.99 -20.96
C ARG A 119 -11.01 7.14 -20.55
N GLN A 120 -9.84 7.77 -20.43
CA GLN A 120 -8.62 7.08 -19.99
C GLN A 120 -8.77 6.45 -18.60
N PHE A 121 -9.48 7.10 -17.67
CA PHE A 121 -9.80 6.51 -16.36
C PHE A 121 -10.59 5.20 -16.52
N VAL A 122 -11.69 5.23 -17.29
CA VAL A 122 -12.53 4.04 -17.54
C VAL A 122 -11.75 2.94 -18.27
N ASP A 123 -10.95 3.30 -19.27
CA ASP A 123 -10.14 2.35 -20.03
C ASP A 123 -9.11 1.64 -19.15
N LEU A 124 -8.50 2.36 -18.20
CA LEU A 124 -7.55 1.79 -17.26
C LEU A 124 -8.23 0.83 -16.27
N GLN A 125 -9.36 1.24 -15.68
CA GLN A 125 -10.16 0.35 -14.80
C GLN A 125 -10.57 -0.92 -15.54
N SER A 126 -11.05 -0.78 -16.77
CA SER A 126 -11.47 -1.91 -17.60
C SER A 126 -10.29 -2.84 -17.96
N ALA A 127 -9.12 -2.28 -18.28
CA ALA A 127 -7.91 -3.05 -18.53
C ALA A 127 -7.41 -3.76 -17.28
N TRP A 128 -7.52 -3.13 -16.10
CA TRP A 128 -7.21 -3.72 -14.81
C TRP A 128 -8.11 -4.91 -14.48
N ASP A 129 -9.43 -4.74 -14.59
CA ASP A 129 -10.43 -5.78 -14.32
C ASP A 129 -10.24 -7.00 -15.23
N ARG A 130 -10.01 -6.80 -16.53
CA ARG A 130 -9.67 -7.88 -17.47
C ARG A 130 -8.27 -8.45 -17.25
N GLY A 131 -7.43 -7.70 -16.54
CA GLY A 131 -6.04 -8.04 -16.38
C GLY A 131 -5.23 -8.00 -17.68
N ASP A 132 -5.54 -7.05 -18.54
CA ASP A 132 -4.90 -6.86 -19.83
C ASP A 132 -3.63 -6.00 -19.68
N MET A 133 -2.50 -6.67 -19.44
CA MET A 133 -1.23 -5.97 -19.22
C MET A 133 -0.71 -5.23 -20.46
N VAL A 134 -1.17 -5.61 -21.66
CA VAL A 134 -0.82 -4.91 -22.90
C VAL A 134 -1.57 -3.57 -22.96
N ALA A 135 -2.88 -3.59 -22.69
CA ALA A 135 -3.67 -2.37 -22.60
C ALA A 135 -3.19 -1.44 -21.48
N LEU A 136 -2.91 -1.98 -20.29
CA LEU A 136 -2.32 -1.20 -19.19
C LEU A 136 -0.97 -0.58 -19.59
N GLY A 137 -0.16 -1.33 -20.35
CA GLY A 137 1.11 -0.86 -20.87
C GLY A 137 1.01 0.20 -21.97
N ALA A 138 -0.18 0.48 -22.50
CA ALA A 138 -0.42 1.65 -23.36
C ALA A 138 -0.91 2.88 -22.57
N LEU A 139 -1.48 2.66 -21.38
CA LEU A 139 -2.12 3.70 -20.56
C LEU A 139 -1.22 4.22 -19.43
N ALA A 140 -0.22 3.44 -19.00
CA ALA A 140 0.67 3.75 -17.89
C ALA A 140 2.13 3.88 -18.36
N THR A 141 2.99 4.56 -17.59
CA THR A 141 4.45 4.51 -17.81
C THR A 141 4.99 3.11 -17.52
N SER A 142 6.22 2.82 -17.94
CA SER A 142 6.87 1.54 -17.65
C SER A 142 6.99 1.29 -16.15
N GLU A 143 7.35 2.30 -15.36
CA GLU A 143 7.50 2.19 -13.91
C GLU A 143 6.15 1.89 -13.25
N MET A 144 5.09 2.62 -13.64
CA MET A 144 3.75 2.37 -13.12
C MET A 144 3.22 1.00 -13.55
N LEU A 145 3.54 0.54 -14.75
CA LEU A 145 3.15 -0.80 -15.20
C LEU A 145 3.80 -1.89 -14.35
N ASP A 146 5.04 -1.70 -13.90
CA ASP A 146 5.70 -2.61 -12.97
C ASP A 146 5.04 -2.61 -11.59
N GLU A 147 4.63 -1.44 -11.08
CA GLU A 147 3.84 -1.32 -9.85
C GLU A 147 2.51 -2.09 -9.97
N LEU A 148 1.74 -1.85 -11.05
CA LEU A 148 0.47 -2.53 -11.31
C LEU A 148 0.62 -4.06 -11.42
N ARG A 149 1.74 -4.56 -11.96
CA ARG A 149 2.02 -6.01 -11.97
C ARG A 149 2.20 -6.59 -10.57
N MET A 150 2.81 -5.83 -9.66
CA MET A 150 3.05 -6.27 -8.29
C MET A 150 1.78 -6.21 -7.43
N GLU A 151 0.91 -5.24 -7.66
CA GLU A 151 -0.36 -5.08 -6.92
C GLU A 151 -1.42 -6.07 -7.37
N ARG A 152 -1.30 -6.58 -8.59
CA ARG A 152 -2.30 -7.48 -9.13
C ARG A 152 -2.36 -8.77 -8.29
N PRO A 153 -3.55 -9.15 -7.79
CA PRO A 153 -3.72 -10.40 -7.06
C PRO A 153 -3.36 -11.59 -7.95
N ALA A 154 -2.69 -12.59 -7.35
CA ALA A 154 -2.42 -13.85 -8.01
C ALA A 154 -3.74 -14.60 -8.25
N CYS A 155 -4.35 -14.41 -9.41
CA CYS A 155 -5.52 -15.18 -9.83
C CYS A 155 -5.07 -16.63 -10.00
N ALA A 156 -5.61 -17.55 -9.19
CA ALA A 156 -5.34 -18.96 -9.38
C ALA A 156 -6.08 -19.44 -10.65
N VAL A 157 -5.54 -20.45 -11.34
CA VAL A 157 -6.22 -21.08 -12.50
C VAL A 157 -7.62 -21.61 -12.12
N ALA A 158 -7.86 -21.88 -10.83
CA ALA A 158 -9.13 -22.35 -10.28
C ALA A 158 -10.07 -21.23 -9.81
N ASP A 159 -9.62 -19.98 -9.73
CA ASP A 159 -10.42 -18.84 -9.25
C ASP A 159 -10.14 -17.63 -10.15
N PRO A 160 -10.97 -17.40 -11.19
CA PRO A 160 -10.86 -16.22 -12.02
C PRO A 160 -10.90 -14.98 -11.11
N CYS A 161 -10.05 -14.00 -11.39
CA CYS A 161 -10.20 -12.69 -10.77
C CYS A 161 -11.46 -12.04 -11.34
N ASP A 162 -12.63 -12.39 -10.82
CA ASP A 162 -13.92 -11.77 -11.12
C ASP A 162 -14.02 -10.37 -10.46
N ALA A 163 -12.93 -9.59 -10.55
CA ALA A 163 -12.94 -8.18 -10.20
C ALA A 163 -13.61 -7.43 -11.34
N SER A 164 -14.78 -6.85 -11.07
CA SER A 164 -15.51 -6.05 -12.05
C SER A 164 -15.93 -4.74 -11.40
N THR A 165 -15.35 -3.66 -11.91
CA THR A 165 -15.60 -2.30 -11.47
C THR A 165 -16.46 -1.59 -12.51
N GLU A 166 -17.70 -1.27 -12.15
CA GLU A 166 -18.56 -0.39 -12.95
C GLU A 166 -18.33 1.06 -12.53
N VAL A 167 -17.92 1.91 -13.48
CA VAL A 167 -17.85 3.36 -13.28
C VAL A 167 -19.23 3.97 -13.53
N VAL A 168 -19.98 4.20 -12.46
CA VAL A 168 -21.35 4.77 -12.53
C VAL A 168 -21.29 6.24 -12.91
N THR A 169 -20.39 7.00 -12.28
CA THR A 169 -20.11 8.39 -12.64
C THR A 169 -18.64 8.68 -12.45
N VAL A 170 -18.08 9.54 -13.31
CA VAL A 170 -16.72 10.06 -13.16
C VAL A 170 -16.65 11.52 -13.58
N GLN A 171 -16.04 12.31 -12.73
CA GLN A 171 -15.68 13.71 -12.95
C GLN A 171 -14.16 13.81 -12.95
N ALA A 172 -13.63 14.70 -13.77
CA ALA A 172 -12.20 14.99 -13.81
C ALA A 172 -12.02 16.48 -13.54
N HIS A 173 -11.31 16.80 -12.46
CA HIS A 173 -10.96 18.17 -12.11
C HIS A 173 -9.47 18.37 -12.32
N LEU A 174 -9.12 19.22 -13.29
CA LEU A 174 -7.74 19.51 -13.59
C LEU A 174 -7.16 20.41 -12.50
N LEU A 175 -6.10 19.94 -11.84
CA LEU A 175 -5.44 20.64 -10.74
C LEU A 175 -4.22 21.43 -11.21
N GLY A 176 -3.53 20.95 -12.24
CA GLY A 176 -2.33 21.60 -12.73
C GLY A 176 -1.78 21.01 -14.01
N TYR A 177 -1.01 21.83 -14.71
CA TYR A 177 -0.18 21.46 -15.85
C TYR A 177 1.21 22.06 -15.64
N GLU A 178 2.24 21.24 -15.77
CA GLU A 178 3.63 21.66 -15.68
C GLU A 178 4.37 21.22 -16.94
N SER A 179 5.14 22.14 -17.55
CA SER A 179 6.01 21.83 -18.68
C SER A 179 7.45 21.72 -18.17
N LEU A 180 8.07 20.58 -18.41
CA LEU A 180 9.42 20.22 -17.99
C LEU A 180 10.30 20.00 -19.22
N GLY A 181 10.59 21.07 -19.96
CA GLY A 181 11.40 21.02 -21.18
C GLY A 181 10.73 20.21 -22.29
N SER A 182 11.22 19.00 -22.55
CA SER A 182 10.59 18.07 -23.48
C SER A 182 9.40 17.34 -22.88
N ASP A 183 9.19 17.37 -21.56
CA ASP A 183 8.11 16.60 -20.93
C ASP A 183 7.02 17.53 -20.42
N ALA A 184 5.85 16.96 -20.18
CA ALA A 184 4.73 17.63 -19.53
C ALA A 184 4.11 16.71 -18.48
N VAL A 185 3.63 17.32 -17.40
CA VAL A 185 2.93 16.65 -16.30
C VAL A 185 1.55 17.26 -16.14
N LEU A 186 0.53 16.42 -16.04
CA LEU A 186 -0.81 16.79 -15.62
C LEU A 186 -1.10 16.21 -14.24
N SER A 187 -1.67 17.04 -13.38
CA SER A 187 -2.26 16.60 -12.13
C SER A 187 -3.78 16.73 -12.24
N VAL A 188 -4.50 15.63 -12.07
CA VAL A 188 -5.96 15.59 -12.17
C VAL A 188 -6.54 14.86 -10.97
N GLU A 189 -7.63 15.38 -10.44
CA GLU A 189 -8.45 14.70 -9.45
C GLU A 189 -9.64 14.05 -10.15
N PHE A 190 -9.80 12.74 -9.96
CA PHE A 190 -11.00 12.01 -10.32
C PHE A 190 -11.89 11.86 -9.11
N SER A 191 -13.20 11.99 -9.31
CA SER A 191 -14.19 11.68 -8.29
C SER A 191 -15.48 11.21 -8.93
N GLY A 192 -16.28 10.47 -8.17
CA GLY A 192 -17.56 9.97 -8.67
C GLY A 192 -18.06 8.79 -7.87
N LEU A 193 -18.71 7.86 -8.55
CA LEU A 193 -19.32 6.67 -7.97
C LEU A 193 -18.87 5.44 -8.75
N ILE A 194 -18.39 4.42 -8.04
CA ILE A 194 -18.03 3.10 -8.60
C ILE A 194 -18.81 2.00 -7.93
N ARG A 195 -18.92 0.84 -8.59
CA ARG A 195 -19.54 -0.37 -8.04
C ARG A 195 -18.64 -1.56 -8.34
N GLU A 196 -18.24 -2.30 -7.31
CA GLU A 196 -17.28 -3.42 -7.43
C GLU A 196 -17.94 -4.79 -7.70
N SER A 197 -19.26 -4.82 -7.85
CA SER A 197 -20.01 -6.04 -8.16
C SER A 197 -21.34 -5.73 -8.85
N ALA A 198 -21.76 -6.60 -9.76
CA ALA A 198 -23.04 -6.45 -10.46
C ALA A 198 -24.20 -6.38 -9.46
N GLY A 199 -24.93 -5.26 -9.44
CA GLY A 199 -26.04 -5.04 -8.52
C GLY A 199 -25.65 -4.68 -7.07
N GLY A 200 -24.34 -4.55 -6.76
CA GLY A 200 -23.84 -4.03 -5.48
C GLY A 200 -24.24 -2.57 -5.24
N VAL A 201 -23.83 -1.94 -4.14
CA VAL A 201 -24.10 -0.51 -3.90
C VAL A 201 -23.00 0.34 -4.53
N ALA A 202 -23.38 1.43 -5.21
CA ALA A 202 -22.40 2.38 -5.74
C ALA A 202 -21.80 3.19 -4.59
N VAL A 203 -20.48 3.23 -4.50
CA VAL A 203 -19.73 3.92 -3.44
C VAL A 203 -18.95 5.10 -4.02
N PRO A 204 -18.81 6.20 -3.25
CA PRO A 204 -18.01 7.32 -3.70
C PRO A 204 -16.53 6.98 -3.73
N PHE A 205 -15.83 7.45 -4.75
CA PHE A 205 -14.38 7.39 -4.83
C PHE A 205 -13.80 8.78 -5.10
N ARG A 206 -12.53 8.95 -4.74
CA ARG A 206 -11.75 10.13 -5.08
C ARG A 206 -10.29 9.76 -5.21
N GLU A 207 -9.68 10.12 -6.32
CA GLU A 207 -8.31 9.75 -6.66
C GLU A 207 -7.55 10.93 -7.25
N LEU A 208 -6.27 11.02 -6.93
CA LEU A 208 -5.34 11.96 -7.54
C LEU A 208 -4.44 11.20 -8.52
N TRP A 209 -4.44 11.60 -9.78
CA TRP A 209 -3.60 11.02 -10.82
C TRP A 209 -2.59 12.04 -11.32
N MET A 210 -1.35 11.58 -11.49
CA MET A 210 -0.30 12.31 -12.20
C MET A 210 -0.05 11.60 -13.52
N LEU A 211 -0.24 12.34 -14.62
CA LEU A 211 0.00 11.83 -15.96
C LEU A 211 1.19 12.56 -16.59
N THR A 212 1.98 11.84 -17.38
CA THR A 212 3.12 12.41 -18.10
C THR A 212 2.95 12.25 -19.60
N ARG A 213 3.57 13.16 -20.35
CA ARG A 213 3.69 13.07 -21.81
C ARG A 213 5.05 13.62 -22.22
N SER A 214 5.81 12.86 -23.00
CA SER A 214 7.08 13.33 -23.57
C SER A 214 6.88 13.87 -24.99
N ASN A 215 7.50 14.99 -25.30
CA ASN A 215 7.48 15.64 -26.61
C ASN A 215 8.26 14.75 -27.59
N GLY A 216 7.52 14.08 -28.48
CA GLY A 216 8.07 13.13 -29.45
C GLY A 216 7.45 11.73 -29.34
N GLN A 217 6.78 11.42 -28.22
CA GLN A 217 5.84 10.29 -28.21
C GLN A 217 4.56 10.72 -28.93
N VAL A 218 4.18 9.96 -29.95
CA VAL A 218 2.85 10.06 -30.59
C VAL A 218 1.77 9.62 -29.60
N GLU A 219 2.15 8.80 -28.63
CA GLU A 219 1.26 8.27 -27.60
C GLU A 219 0.86 9.35 -26.59
N GLY A 220 -0.40 9.30 -26.16
CA GLY A 220 -1.05 10.32 -25.35
C GLY A 220 -0.53 10.42 -23.91
N TRP A 221 -1.35 10.96 -23.02
CA TRP A 221 -1.04 11.04 -21.59
C TRP A 221 -0.91 9.65 -20.98
N ARG A 222 0.13 9.40 -20.19
CA ARG A 222 0.38 8.12 -19.52
C ARG A 222 0.33 8.28 -18.02
N LEU A 223 -0.32 7.35 -17.32
CA LEU A 223 -0.37 7.32 -15.86
C LEU A 223 1.03 7.06 -15.31
N ALA A 224 1.56 8.01 -14.53
CA ALA A 224 2.84 7.87 -13.84
C ALA A 224 2.68 7.65 -12.33
N ARG A 225 1.56 8.11 -11.74
CA ARG A 225 1.22 7.89 -10.34
C ARG A 225 -0.29 7.99 -10.13
N HIS A 226 -0.84 7.17 -9.24
CA HIS A 226 -2.18 7.34 -8.70
C HIS A 226 -2.17 7.28 -7.16
N GLN A 227 -3.16 7.91 -6.54
CA GLN A 227 -3.37 7.87 -5.09
C GLN A 227 -4.86 7.96 -4.77
N ALA A 228 -5.39 7.00 -4.01
CA ALA A 228 -6.73 7.08 -3.43
C ALA A 228 -6.78 8.08 -2.27
N LEU A 229 -7.84 8.88 -2.23
CA LEU A 229 -8.06 9.95 -1.25
C LEU A 229 -9.21 9.68 -0.28
N LEU A 230 -10.01 8.63 -0.52
CA LEU A 230 -11.15 8.20 0.29
C LEU A 230 -11.14 6.68 0.48
#